data_AF-A0A317J4C1-F1
#
_entry.id   AF-A0A317J4C1-F1
#
_cell.length_a   1.000
_cell.length_b   1.000
_cell.length_c   1.000
_cell.angle_alpha   90.00
_cell.angle_beta   90.00
_cell.angle_gamma   90.00
#
_symmetry.space_group_name_H-M   'P 1'
#
loop_
_entity.id
_entity.type
_entity.pdbx_description
1 polymer ?
#
loop_
_entity_poly.entity_id
_entity_poly.type
_entity_poly.pdbx_seq_one_letter_code
_entity_poly.pdbx_strand_id
1 'polypeptide(L)'
;MIWSQVALAVAFAAGGAFTAGAQGRRGGVPEPYTPAADAKDLKAVLFRWMWGMGMLKGHDERDMVATLEYQGKGTIQVEGQPCTLAKYRASTNYQTFSQRIQYTCTRPNGETYSNVEVVSGLYAWNEDTPGAEIGSAKGKAIPMPEAVEPRLIRIWASPQGAPKAALAGTTETFRLGANPGTLFADGLAKVGQTSVAWESGKPVVTFPIPGVPGATATATLDAKYMTERVVLKQGSTTIDFTYGDYQDWNNPLNKIGVLYAGKMVERRNGAVIRDLTTEVTETGNVYVVAPVPASVQAAKAVKGQLPRGVMAKEESKVNKSAPTPRLAGHPDLSGNWSYTDWIGNYMTGGGRRCGPTQGPDCSRETNQTEDFELYSPSRFGNMGRPTYKPEYWDKVEQLDMWTNKYDPVMTCQPLGVPREGPPRRIYQTDRDVTFLYYGGDAGGGYGEYRVIPTDGRPHSKQAEFDITYLGDTVGRWEGDTLVLDSVSFTDSTWLGRGGLFHSDRMHVVERFTRQGDALLYDVTVEDPEVLVEPWVLPTRTVVRNTNPDAGLVRERGNCEVQETGHATSQIRH
;
A
#
# COMPACT_ATOMS: atom_id res chain seq x y z
N MET A 1 -10.11 -47.12 70.05
CA MET A 1 -9.76 -46.34 71.25
C MET A 1 -9.40 -44.93 70.80
N ILE A 2 -10.09 -43.98 71.42
CA ILE A 2 -9.93 -42.53 71.30
C ILE A 2 -8.67 -42.14 72.10
N TRP A 3 -7.93 -41.11 71.68
CA TRP A 3 -7.65 -39.87 72.43
C TRP A 3 -6.47 -39.08 71.86
N SER A 4 -6.72 -37.77 71.85
CA SER A 4 -6.02 -36.65 71.23
C SER A 4 -4.86 -36.12 72.08
N GLN A 5 -3.86 -35.45 71.47
CA GLN A 5 -3.60 -34.01 71.59
C GLN A 5 -2.26 -33.54 70.96
N VAL A 6 -2.38 -32.57 70.05
CA VAL A 6 -1.65 -31.28 69.91
C VAL A 6 -0.10 -31.26 69.94
N ALA A 7 0.47 -30.78 68.83
CA ALA A 7 1.57 -29.80 68.84
C ALA A 7 1.49 -28.84 67.64
N LEU A 8 1.75 -27.57 67.94
CA LEU A 8 1.67 -26.35 67.15
C LEU A 8 2.78 -26.29 66.08
N ALA A 9 2.46 -25.86 64.85
CA ALA A 9 3.45 -25.34 63.91
C ALA A 9 2.90 -24.07 63.24
N VAL A 10 3.54 -22.95 63.57
CA VAL A 10 3.30 -21.61 63.04
C VAL A 10 3.87 -21.54 61.62
N ALA A 11 3.03 -21.39 60.61
CA ALA A 11 3.45 -21.12 59.24
C ALA A 11 3.59 -19.59 59.04
N PHE A 12 4.84 -19.12 58.93
CA PHE A 12 5.15 -17.78 58.41
C PHE A 12 4.86 -17.76 56.91
N ALA A 13 3.74 -17.14 56.52
CA ALA A 13 3.48 -16.76 55.13
C ALA A 13 4.22 -15.45 54.82
N ALA A 14 5.47 -15.56 54.39
CA ALA A 14 6.16 -14.45 53.74
C ALA A 14 5.61 -14.33 52.30
N GLY A 15 4.59 -13.48 52.12
CA GLY A 15 4.12 -13.03 50.82
C GLY A 15 5.19 -12.19 50.14
N GLY A 16 6.13 -12.84 49.46
CA GLY A 16 7.04 -12.19 48.52
C GLY A 16 6.25 -11.79 47.28
N ALA A 17 5.94 -10.51 47.17
CA ALA A 17 5.42 -9.92 45.94
C ALA A 17 6.45 -10.13 44.82
N PHE A 18 6.16 -11.04 43.90
CA PHE A 18 6.79 -11.01 42.59
C PHE A 18 6.36 -9.71 41.93
N THR A 19 7.26 -8.73 41.86
CA THR A 19 7.11 -7.57 40.99
C THR A 19 7.17 -8.07 39.56
N ALA A 20 6.01 -8.46 39.02
CA ALA A 20 5.78 -8.50 37.59
C ALA A 20 6.19 -7.13 37.06
N GLY A 21 7.29 -7.09 36.31
CA GLY A 21 7.74 -5.89 35.63
C GLY A 21 6.55 -5.31 34.86
N ALA A 22 6.15 -4.12 35.25
CA ALA A 22 5.06 -3.41 34.62
C ALA A 22 5.37 -3.26 33.12
N GLN A 23 4.79 -4.13 32.30
CA GLN A 23 4.47 -3.77 30.94
C GLN A 23 3.62 -2.51 31.08
N GLY A 24 4.20 -1.37 30.70
CA GLY A 24 3.49 -0.09 30.70
C GLY A 24 2.13 -0.32 30.06
N ARG A 25 1.07 0.02 30.79
CA ARG A 25 -0.28 0.16 30.24
C ARG A 25 -0.14 0.83 28.88
N ARG A 26 -0.42 0.11 27.80
CA ARG A 26 -0.74 0.75 26.51
C ARG A 26 -1.84 1.76 26.85
N GLY A 27 -1.54 3.06 26.72
CA GLY A 27 -2.55 4.10 26.90
C GLY A 27 -3.75 3.75 26.03
N GLY A 28 -4.95 3.84 26.59
CA GLY A 28 -6.17 3.55 25.83
C GLY A 28 -6.16 4.34 24.52
N VAL A 29 -6.36 3.65 23.41
CA VAL A 29 -6.32 4.29 22.09
C VAL A 29 -7.53 5.23 21.98
N PRO A 30 -7.36 6.52 21.58
CA PRO A 30 -8.48 7.45 21.46
C PRO A 30 -9.57 6.96 20.50
N GLU A 31 -10.83 7.24 20.81
CA GLU A 31 -11.96 6.88 19.93
C GLU A 31 -11.84 7.58 18.56
N PRO A 32 -12.22 6.90 17.46
CA PRO A 32 -12.30 7.53 16.15
C PRO A 32 -13.32 8.68 16.14
N TYR A 33 -13.02 9.71 15.36
CA TYR A 33 -13.92 10.84 15.15
C TYR A 33 -15.31 10.35 14.70
N THR A 34 -16.34 10.72 15.47
CA THR A 34 -17.74 10.44 15.15
C THR A 34 -18.48 11.76 15.05
N PRO A 35 -18.87 12.22 13.84
CA PRO A 35 -19.57 13.48 13.69
C PRO A 35 -20.94 13.45 14.39
N ALA A 36 -21.31 14.53 15.08
CA ALA A 36 -22.66 14.70 15.65
C ALA A 36 -23.72 14.52 14.56
N ALA A 37 -24.85 13.89 14.87
CA ALA A 37 -25.85 13.47 13.88
C ALA A 37 -26.30 14.61 12.94
N ASP A 38 -26.46 15.81 13.48
CA ASP A 38 -26.88 17.04 12.80
C ASP A 38 -25.71 17.91 12.29
N ALA A 39 -24.46 17.46 12.41
CA ALA A 39 -23.29 18.20 11.96
C ALA A 39 -23.34 18.45 10.44
N LYS A 40 -23.15 19.73 10.08
CA LYS A 40 -23.24 20.24 8.69
C LYS A 40 -21.94 20.87 8.18
N ASP A 41 -20.91 20.90 9.02
CA ASP A 41 -19.60 21.46 8.69
C ASP A 41 -18.81 20.55 7.74
N LEU A 42 -17.75 21.10 7.16
CA LEU A 42 -16.95 20.44 6.13
C LEU A 42 -16.31 19.15 6.63
N LYS A 43 -15.88 19.11 7.89
CA LYS A 43 -15.19 17.95 8.47
C LYS A 43 -16.15 16.77 8.56
N ALA A 44 -17.33 17.01 9.12
CA ALA A 44 -18.40 16.03 9.22
C ALA A 44 -18.82 15.50 7.83
N VAL A 45 -18.98 16.39 6.84
CA VAL A 45 -19.38 16.01 5.48
C VAL A 45 -18.30 15.19 4.79
N LEU A 46 -17.03 15.59 4.82
CA LEU A 46 -15.93 14.82 4.20
C LEU A 46 -15.77 13.45 4.87
N PHE A 47 -15.86 13.39 6.20
CA PHE A 47 -15.80 12.12 6.92
C PHE A 47 -16.94 11.20 6.51
N ARG A 48 -18.20 11.66 6.53
CA ARG A 48 -19.37 10.86 6.14
C ARG A 48 -19.33 10.42 4.68
N TRP A 49 -18.83 11.28 3.79
CA TRP A 49 -18.70 10.96 2.37
C TRP A 49 -17.73 9.79 2.16
N MET A 50 -16.50 9.90 2.68
CA MET A 50 -15.49 8.84 2.52
C MET A 50 -15.84 7.57 3.29
N TRP A 51 -16.36 7.71 4.52
CA TRP A 51 -16.77 6.58 5.35
C TRP A 51 -18.00 5.86 4.79
N GLY A 52 -18.99 6.61 4.29
CA GLY A 52 -20.19 6.06 3.66
C GLY A 52 -19.84 5.20 2.45
N MET A 53 -18.87 5.65 1.65
CA MET A 53 -18.32 4.89 0.52
C MET A 53 -17.44 3.70 0.92
N GLY A 54 -17.22 3.47 2.22
CA GLY A 54 -16.36 2.39 2.72
C GLY A 54 -14.86 2.64 2.52
N MET A 55 -14.44 3.87 2.20
CA MET A 55 -13.04 4.18 1.91
C MET A 55 -12.20 4.32 3.18
N LEU A 56 -12.80 4.74 4.29
CA LEU A 56 -12.12 4.87 5.57
C LEU A 56 -12.07 3.51 6.27
N LYS A 57 -10.85 3.02 6.52
CA LYS A 57 -10.60 1.77 7.22
C LYS A 57 -9.57 1.98 8.33
N GLY A 58 -9.56 1.07 9.28
CA GLY A 58 -8.56 0.98 10.35
C GLY A 58 -9.11 1.55 11.63
N HIS A 59 -8.39 1.27 12.72
CA HIS A 59 -8.57 2.00 13.97
C HIS A 59 -8.61 3.52 13.74
N ASP A 60 -7.73 4.02 12.87
CA ASP A 60 -7.57 5.46 12.61
C ASP A 60 -8.47 5.99 11.48
N GLU A 61 -9.42 5.20 10.95
CA GLU A 61 -10.38 5.62 9.90
C GLU A 61 -9.70 6.39 8.74
N ARG A 62 -8.65 5.78 8.17
CA ARG A 62 -7.84 6.36 7.10
C ARG A 62 -8.35 5.93 5.74
N ASP A 63 -8.22 6.80 4.74
CA ASP A 63 -8.54 6.48 3.36
C ASP A 63 -7.63 5.39 2.78
N MET A 64 -8.18 4.18 2.60
CA MET A 64 -7.39 3.01 2.26
C MET A 64 -7.52 2.57 0.81
N VAL A 65 -8.23 3.34 -0.02
CA VAL A 65 -8.37 3.08 -1.45
C VAL A 65 -7.26 3.82 -2.21
N ALA A 66 -6.14 3.16 -2.46
CA ALA A 66 -5.02 3.75 -3.19
C ALA A 66 -5.17 3.66 -4.72
N THR A 67 -5.90 2.65 -5.17
CA THR A 67 -6.01 2.21 -6.56
C THR A 67 -7.43 1.71 -6.86
N LEU A 68 -7.75 1.57 -8.14
CA LEU A 68 -9.01 1.01 -8.62
C LEU A 68 -8.78 0.38 -9.99
N GLU A 69 -9.00 -0.92 -10.09
CA GLU A 69 -9.35 -1.56 -11.36
C GLU A 69 -10.87 -1.50 -11.54
N TYR A 70 -11.31 -1.16 -12.74
CA TYR A 70 -12.71 -1.03 -13.10
C TYR A 70 -12.94 -1.71 -14.44
N GLN A 71 -14.00 -2.52 -14.53
CA GLN A 71 -14.54 -3.00 -15.80
C GLN A 71 -16.01 -2.65 -15.90
N GLY A 72 -16.44 -2.32 -17.12
CA GLY A 72 -17.84 -2.06 -17.37
C GLY A 72 -18.21 -2.12 -18.84
N LYS A 73 -19.49 -1.86 -19.09
CA LYS A 73 -20.11 -1.83 -20.41
C LYS A 73 -20.85 -0.52 -20.64
N GLY A 74 -21.34 -0.33 -21.86
CA GLY A 74 -22.16 0.82 -22.22
C GLY A 74 -21.67 1.47 -23.51
N THR A 75 -21.73 2.80 -23.58
CA THR A 75 -21.43 3.55 -24.80
C THR A 75 -20.52 4.73 -24.50
N ILE A 76 -19.59 5.00 -25.41
CA ILE A 76 -18.74 6.20 -25.39
C ILE A 76 -18.89 6.96 -26.71
N GLN A 77 -18.49 8.23 -26.74
CA GLN A 77 -18.32 8.99 -27.98
C GLN A 77 -16.88 8.88 -28.46
N VAL A 78 -16.69 8.42 -29.70
CA VAL A 78 -15.39 8.40 -30.40
C VAL A 78 -15.53 9.25 -31.65
N GLU A 79 -14.76 10.34 -31.72
CA GLU A 79 -14.79 11.30 -32.84
C GLU A 79 -16.22 11.83 -33.14
N GLY A 80 -17.02 12.02 -32.09
CA GLY A 80 -18.38 12.54 -32.18
C GLY A 80 -19.44 11.51 -32.60
N GLN A 81 -19.07 10.23 -32.75
CA GLN A 81 -20.02 9.15 -32.99
C GLN A 81 -20.18 8.25 -31.75
N PRO A 82 -21.40 7.77 -31.44
CA PRO A 82 -21.59 6.78 -30.39
C PRO A 82 -20.85 5.49 -30.75
N CYS A 83 -20.27 4.83 -29.76
CA CYS A 83 -19.51 3.61 -29.91
C CYS A 83 -19.84 2.67 -28.76
N THR A 84 -20.46 1.54 -29.07
CA THR A 84 -20.92 0.56 -28.06
C THR A 84 -19.74 -0.29 -27.61
N LEU A 85 -19.48 -0.33 -26.31
CA LEU A 85 -18.32 -0.98 -25.71
C LEU A 85 -18.46 -2.50 -25.76
N ALA A 86 -17.44 -3.17 -26.32
CA ALA A 86 -17.20 -4.59 -26.18
C ALA A 86 -16.17 -4.90 -25.08
N LYS A 87 -15.29 -3.92 -24.78
CA LYS A 87 -14.33 -3.95 -23.68
C LYS A 87 -14.18 -2.55 -23.12
N TYR A 88 -14.16 -2.42 -21.80
CA TYR A 88 -13.74 -1.20 -21.11
C TYR A 88 -13.11 -1.59 -19.78
N ARG A 89 -11.80 -1.37 -19.65
CA ARG A 89 -11.03 -1.53 -18.41
C ARG A 89 -10.36 -0.22 -18.08
N ALA A 90 -10.51 0.26 -16.86
CA ALA A 90 -9.83 1.43 -16.34
C ALA A 90 -9.01 1.07 -15.10
N SER A 91 -7.71 1.31 -15.18
CA SER A 91 -6.72 1.05 -14.14
C SER A 91 -6.28 2.38 -13.56
N THR A 92 -6.74 2.73 -12.36
CA THR A 92 -6.50 4.04 -11.72
C THR A 92 -5.59 3.91 -10.50
N ASN A 93 -4.57 4.75 -10.40
CA ASN A 93 -3.74 4.91 -9.21
C ASN A 93 -3.79 6.35 -8.73
N TYR A 94 -4.44 6.56 -7.59
CA TYR A 94 -4.61 7.89 -7.00
C TYR A 94 -3.32 8.45 -6.40
N GLN A 95 -2.35 7.58 -6.10
CA GLN A 95 -1.05 7.96 -5.53
C GLN A 95 -0.15 8.63 -6.57
N THR A 96 -0.21 8.16 -7.82
CA THR A 96 0.61 8.63 -8.94
C THR A 96 -0.17 9.51 -9.92
N PHE A 97 -1.42 9.86 -9.60
CA PHE A 97 -2.27 10.70 -10.45
C PHE A 97 -2.40 10.09 -11.84
N SER A 98 -2.56 8.76 -11.90
CA SER A 98 -2.51 8.03 -13.15
C SER A 98 -3.74 7.19 -13.40
N GLN A 99 -4.09 7.06 -14.68
CA GLN A 99 -5.16 6.20 -15.15
C GLN A 99 -4.85 5.70 -16.56
N ARG A 100 -5.02 4.40 -16.79
CA ARG A 100 -5.00 3.76 -18.10
C ARG A 100 -6.39 3.22 -18.40
N ILE A 101 -7.01 3.67 -19.48
CA ILE A 101 -8.31 3.18 -19.96
C ILE A 101 -8.10 2.43 -21.27
N GLN A 102 -8.27 1.12 -21.25
CA GLN A 102 -8.29 0.29 -22.44
C GLN A 102 -9.73 0.02 -22.85
N TYR A 103 -10.08 0.29 -24.11
CA TYR A 103 -11.40 -0.03 -24.63
C TYR A 103 -11.38 -0.49 -26.08
N THR A 104 -12.39 -1.30 -26.40
CA THR A 104 -12.77 -1.70 -27.75
C THR A 104 -14.27 -1.48 -27.89
N CYS A 105 -14.71 -0.86 -28.98
CA CYS A 105 -16.10 -0.53 -29.21
C CYS A 105 -16.49 -0.62 -30.69
N THR A 106 -17.78 -0.74 -30.96
CA THR A 106 -18.33 -0.81 -32.32
C THR A 106 -19.23 0.39 -32.59
N ARG A 107 -18.96 1.10 -33.69
CA ARG A 107 -19.76 2.23 -34.19
C ARG A 107 -21.05 1.74 -34.89
N PRO A 108 -22.08 2.59 -35.07
CA PRO A 108 -23.31 2.21 -35.77
C PRO A 108 -23.13 1.69 -37.20
N ASN A 109 -22.04 2.09 -37.87
CA ASN A 109 -21.66 1.61 -39.20
C ASN A 109 -21.00 0.21 -39.19
N GLY A 110 -20.82 -0.41 -38.03
CA GLY A 110 -20.17 -1.71 -37.85
C GLY A 110 -18.64 -1.64 -37.69
N GLU A 111 -18.03 -0.45 -37.77
CA GLU A 111 -16.59 -0.26 -37.61
C GLU A 111 -16.17 -0.51 -36.15
N THR A 112 -15.13 -1.33 -35.96
CA THR A 112 -14.52 -1.55 -34.65
C THR A 112 -13.42 -0.52 -34.40
N TYR A 113 -13.46 0.11 -33.23
CA TYR A 113 -12.44 1.06 -32.76
C TYR A 113 -11.83 0.54 -31.45
N SER A 114 -10.51 0.61 -31.31
CA SER A 114 -9.79 0.26 -30.08
C SER A 114 -8.75 1.33 -29.76
N ASN A 115 -8.58 1.62 -28.48
CA ASN A 115 -7.57 2.56 -28.00
C ASN A 115 -7.21 2.28 -26.53
N VAL A 116 -6.03 2.73 -26.14
CA VAL A 116 -5.59 2.79 -24.74
C VAL A 116 -5.26 4.24 -24.41
N GLU A 117 -6.09 4.89 -23.60
CA GLU A 117 -5.86 6.26 -23.14
C GLU A 117 -5.11 6.26 -21.80
N VAL A 118 -3.98 6.96 -21.71
CA VAL A 118 -3.21 7.03 -20.46
C VAL A 118 -2.97 8.46 -20.01
N VAL A 119 -3.11 8.70 -18.72
CA VAL A 119 -2.56 9.87 -18.04
C VAL A 119 -1.71 9.39 -16.88
N SER A 120 -0.59 10.06 -16.63
CA SER A 120 0.26 9.81 -15.49
C SER A 120 0.90 11.13 -15.07
N GLY A 121 0.39 11.67 -13.97
CA GLY A 121 0.80 13.00 -13.52
C GLY A 121 0.49 14.08 -14.55
N LEU A 122 1.53 14.69 -15.09
CA LEU A 122 1.42 15.79 -16.05
C LEU A 122 1.66 15.35 -17.51
N TYR A 123 1.69 14.04 -17.75
CA TYR A 123 1.84 13.44 -19.07
C TYR A 123 0.57 12.70 -19.45
N ALA A 124 0.23 12.72 -20.74
CA ALA A 124 -0.83 11.90 -21.31
C ALA A 124 -0.42 11.42 -22.69
N TRP A 125 -0.81 10.20 -23.05
CA TRP A 125 -0.51 9.57 -24.32
C TRP A 125 -1.56 8.51 -24.67
N ASN A 126 -1.63 8.10 -25.94
CA ASN A 126 -2.35 6.91 -26.35
C ASN A 126 -1.37 5.77 -26.57
N GLU A 127 -1.79 4.55 -26.30
CA GLU A 127 -1.03 3.33 -26.61
C GLU A 127 -1.87 2.48 -27.59
N ASP A 128 -1.22 1.84 -28.56
CA ASP A 128 -1.85 0.82 -29.42
C ASP A 128 -2.02 -0.52 -28.67
N THR A 129 -1.12 -0.80 -27.73
CA THR A 129 -1.19 -1.91 -26.79
C THR A 129 -0.87 -1.42 -25.37
N PRO A 130 -1.51 -1.97 -24.32
CA PRO A 130 -1.17 -1.62 -22.95
C PRO A 130 0.34 -1.77 -22.70
N GLY A 131 0.95 -0.69 -22.20
CA GLY A 131 2.37 -0.69 -21.86
C GLY A 131 3.32 -0.45 -23.04
N ALA A 132 2.84 0.04 -24.18
CA ALA A 132 3.68 0.34 -25.34
C ALA A 132 4.92 1.18 -24.99
N GLU A 133 6.08 0.78 -25.50
CA GLU A 133 7.38 1.44 -25.31
C GLU A 133 7.89 1.48 -23.86
N ILE A 134 7.30 0.71 -22.93
CA ILE A 134 7.83 0.55 -21.57
C ILE A 134 8.84 -0.61 -21.55
N GLY A 135 10.09 -0.29 -21.21
CA GLY A 135 11.18 -1.26 -21.25
C GLY A 135 11.45 -1.76 -22.66
N SER A 136 11.37 -3.09 -22.86
CA SER A 136 11.50 -3.73 -24.17
C SER A 136 10.16 -4.00 -24.87
N ALA A 137 9.05 -3.50 -24.32
CA ALA A 137 7.72 -3.72 -24.87
C ALA A 137 7.57 -3.12 -26.27
N LYS A 138 6.97 -3.91 -27.17
CA LYS A 138 6.58 -3.47 -28.51
C LYS A 138 5.32 -2.60 -28.44
N GLY A 139 5.05 -1.89 -29.54
CA GLY A 139 3.91 -0.97 -29.65
C GLY A 139 4.37 0.47 -29.84
N LYS A 140 3.41 1.38 -29.91
CA LYS A 140 3.63 2.81 -30.09
C LYS A 140 2.89 3.62 -29.03
N ALA A 141 3.64 4.49 -28.35
CA ALA A 141 3.09 5.52 -27.49
C ALA A 141 2.98 6.83 -28.27
N ILE A 142 1.77 7.39 -28.37
CA ILE A 142 1.49 8.63 -29.07
C ILE A 142 1.26 9.73 -28.03
N PRO A 143 2.16 10.72 -27.86
CA PRO A 143 1.99 11.80 -26.90
C PRO A 143 0.70 12.61 -27.17
N MET A 144 -0.08 12.88 -26.12
CA MET A 144 -1.37 13.60 -26.16
C MET A 144 -1.38 14.72 -25.11
N PRO A 145 -0.54 15.76 -25.25
CA PRO A 145 -0.34 16.78 -24.20
C PRO A 145 -1.60 17.59 -23.85
N GLU A 146 -2.53 17.76 -24.78
CA GLU A 146 -3.83 18.40 -24.60
C GLU A 146 -4.85 17.51 -23.86
N ALA A 147 -4.57 16.21 -23.75
CA ALA A 147 -5.44 15.26 -23.06
C ALA A 147 -5.17 15.16 -21.55
N VAL A 148 -4.11 15.81 -21.03
CA VAL A 148 -3.74 15.76 -19.60
C VAL A 148 -4.89 16.21 -18.71
N GLU A 149 -5.37 17.44 -18.88
CA GLU A 149 -6.43 18.00 -18.05
C GLU A 149 -7.75 17.21 -18.14
N PRO A 150 -8.32 16.90 -19.33
CA PRO A 150 -9.56 16.13 -19.39
C PRO A 150 -9.43 14.69 -18.87
N ARG A 151 -8.22 14.12 -18.81
CA ARG A 151 -7.99 12.81 -18.17
C ARG A 151 -7.87 12.91 -16.65
N LEU A 152 -7.15 13.93 -16.14
CA LEU A 152 -7.11 14.20 -14.70
C LEU A 152 -8.49 14.54 -14.13
N ILE A 153 -9.30 15.33 -14.86
CA ILE A 153 -10.69 15.61 -14.48
C ILE A 153 -11.48 14.30 -14.31
N ARG A 154 -11.30 13.31 -15.20
CA ARG A 154 -11.99 12.02 -15.07
C ARG A 154 -11.58 11.24 -13.84
N ILE A 155 -10.29 11.27 -13.47
CA ILE A 155 -9.82 10.65 -12.21
C ILE A 155 -10.49 11.33 -11.03
N TRP A 156 -10.40 12.66 -10.94
CA TRP A 156 -10.76 13.41 -9.74
C TRP A 156 -12.23 13.79 -9.64
N ALA A 157 -13.01 13.64 -10.72
CA ALA A 157 -14.46 13.73 -10.67
C ALA A 157 -15.14 12.38 -10.44
N SER A 158 -14.40 11.26 -10.54
CA SER A 158 -14.93 9.89 -10.32
C SER A 158 -15.50 9.70 -8.91
N PRO A 159 -16.34 8.68 -8.66
CA PRO A 159 -16.95 8.43 -7.34
C PRO A 159 -15.94 8.46 -6.18
N GLN A 160 -14.79 7.79 -6.31
CA GLN A 160 -13.75 7.75 -5.28
C GLN A 160 -12.73 8.90 -5.41
N GLY A 161 -12.57 9.47 -6.61
CA GLY A 161 -11.66 10.59 -6.83
C GLY A 161 -12.18 11.91 -6.27
N ALA A 162 -13.49 12.17 -6.38
CA ALA A 162 -14.11 13.40 -5.91
C ALA A 162 -13.89 13.68 -4.41
N PRO A 163 -14.15 12.74 -3.48
CA PRO A 163 -13.87 12.98 -2.07
C PRO A 163 -12.37 13.15 -1.79
N LYS A 164 -11.48 12.43 -2.50
CA LYS A 164 -10.02 12.58 -2.36
C LYS A 164 -9.55 13.96 -2.83
N ALA A 165 -10.08 14.46 -3.93
CA ALA A 165 -9.82 15.81 -4.44
C ALA A 165 -10.33 16.88 -3.48
N ALA A 166 -11.53 16.69 -2.92
CA ALA A 166 -12.08 17.54 -1.88
C ALA A 166 -11.21 17.59 -0.63
N LEU A 167 -10.72 16.43 -0.16
CA LEU A 167 -9.81 16.36 0.98
C LEU A 167 -8.47 17.02 0.66
N ALA A 168 -7.91 16.77 -0.52
CA ALA A 168 -6.66 17.37 -0.98
C ALA A 168 -6.71 18.90 -0.94
N GLY A 169 -7.83 19.50 -1.34
CA GLY A 169 -8.04 20.96 -1.31
C GLY A 169 -8.06 21.58 0.09
N THR A 170 -8.12 20.78 1.15
CA THR A 170 -8.03 21.25 2.55
C THR A 170 -6.59 21.37 3.07
N THR A 171 -5.61 20.87 2.31
CA THR A 171 -4.21 20.76 2.72
C THR A 171 -3.27 21.26 1.64
N GLU A 172 -2.08 21.75 2.01
CA GLU A 172 -1.06 22.14 1.03
C GLU A 172 -0.33 20.94 0.41
N THR A 173 -0.40 19.78 1.06
CA THR A 173 0.29 18.54 0.65
C THR A 173 -0.73 17.43 0.47
N PHE A 174 -0.73 16.78 -0.69
CA PHE A 174 -1.59 15.63 -0.93
C PHE A 174 -1.17 14.46 -0.02
N ARG A 175 -2.05 14.09 0.91
CA ARG A 175 -1.81 13.01 1.89
C ARG A 175 -2.66 11.79 1.53
N LEU A 176 -1.99 10.74 1.09
CA LEU A 176 -2.59 9.42 0.93
C LEU A 176 -2.83 8.82 2.32
N GLY A 177 -3.98 8.17 2.53
CA GLY A 177 -4.31 7.63 3.85
C GLY A 177 -4.65 8.68 4.90
N ALA A 178 -5.10 9.87 4.49
CA ALA A 178 -5.55 10.90 5.41
C ALA A 178 -6.89 10.53 6.06
N ASN A 179 -7.04 10.85 7.35
CA ASN A 179 -8.31 10.78 8.06
C ASN A 179 -8.90 12.20 8.15
N PRO A 180 -10.02 12.51 7.47
CA PRO A 180 -10.67 13.83 7.55
C PRO A 180 -10.97 14.27 8.98
N GLY A 181 -11.29 13.33 9.87
CA GLY A 181 -11.60 13.55 11.28
C GLY A 181 -10.44 14.12 12.12
N THR A 182 -9.21 14.12 11.61
CA THR A 182 -8.03 14.61 12.33
C THR A 182 -7.35 15.80 11.67
N LEU A 183 -7.78 16.24 10.48
CA LEU A 183 -7.03 17.24 9.70
C LEU A 183 -7.27 18.68 10.14
N PHE A 184 -8.48 19.01 10.60
CA PHE A 184 -8.87 20.37 10.97
C PHE A 184 -9.99 20.37 12.04
N ALA A 185 -10.27 21.56 12.59
CA ALA A 185 -11.29 21.77 13.61
C ALA A 185 -12.72 21.64 13.05
N ASP A 186 -13.67 21.27 13.91
CA ASP A 186 -15.10 21.23 13.60
C ASP A 186 -15.68 22.64 13.36
N GLY A 187 -16.88 22.71 12.77
CA GLY A 187 -17.65 23.94 12.62
C GLY A 187 -17.26 24.84 11.43
N LEU A 188 -16.28 24.44 10.63
CA LEU A 188 -15.82 25.20 9.46
C LEU A 188 -16.60 24.81 8.19
N ALA A 189 -17.16 25.80 7.49
CA ALA A 189 -17.77 25.58 6.17
C ALA A 189 -16.75 25.59 5.01
N LYS A 190 -15.53 26.08 5.26
CA LYS A 190 -14.45 26.16 4.26
C LYS A 190 -13.08 25.97 4.92
N VAL A 191 -12.24 25.16 4.30
CA VAL A 191 -10.83 24.96 4.66
C VAL A 191 -10.01 24.91 3.38
N GLY A 192 -9.00 25.77 3.27
CA GLY A 192 -8.22 25.92 2.04
C GLY A 192 -9.11 26.26 0.84
N GLN A 193 -9.05 25.43 -0.20
CA GLN A 193 -9.82 25.57 -1.43
C GLN A 193 -11.13 24.77 -1.44
N THR A 194 -11.39 24.01 -0.37
CA THR A 194 -12.59 23.17 -0.26
C THR A 194 -13.63 23.81 0.65
N SER A 195 -14.89 23.85 0.20
CA SER A 195 -16.00 24.35 1.00
C SER A 195 -17.24 23.48 0.86
N VAL A 196 -18.08 23.49 1.89
CA VAL A 196 -19.40 22.86 1.86
C VAL A 196 -20.51 23.91 1.95
N ALA A 197 -21.54 23.74 1.14
CA ALA A 197 -22.82 24.42 1.23
C ALA A 197 -23.94 23.39 1.34
N TRP A 198 -25.16 23.83 1.61
CA TRP A 198 -26.34 22.97 1.69
C TRP A 198 -27.42 23.51 0.77
N GLU A 199 -27.82 22.72 -0.22
CA GLU A 199 -28.83 23.10 -1.22
C GLU A 199 -29.94 22.06 -1.19
N SER A 200 -31.18 22.52 -0.98
CA SER A 200 -32.36 21.63 -0.88
C SER A 200 -32.17 20.47 0.11
N GLY A 201 -31.45 20.71 1.22
CA GLY A 201 -31.16 19.71 2.24
C GLY A 201 -30.02 18.74 1.92
N LYS A 202 -29.36 18.87 0.76
CA LYS A 202 -28.21 18.06 0.36
C LYS A 202 -26.89 18.82 0.54
N PRO A 203 -25.81 18.17 1.00
CA PRO A 203 -24.51 18.80 1.03
C PRO A 203 -23.95 18.94 -0.39
N VAL A 204 -23.39 20.12 -0.64
CA VAL A 204 -22.78 20.51 -1.91
C VAL A 204 -21.34 20.93 -1.62
N VAL A 205 -20.38 20.12 -2.05
CA VAL A 205 -18.95 20.32 -1.77
C VAL A 205 -18.26 20.88 -2.99
N THR A 206 -17.64 22.04 -2.86
CA THR A 206 -16.83 22.68 -3.90
C THR A 206 -15.35 22.47 -3.60
N PHE A 207 -14.57 22.02 -4.59
CA PHE A 207 -13.17 21.64 -4.42
C PHE A 207 -12.33 21.82 -5.70
N PRO A 208 -11.00 21.99 -5.58
CA PRO A 208 -10.10 22.05 -6.73
C PRO A 208 -9.91 20.68 -7.38
N ILE A 209 -9.55 20.65 -8.67
CA ILE A 209 -9.11 19.43 -9.34
C ILE A 209 -7.58 19.31 -9.25
N PRO A 210 -7.03 18.30 -8.53
CA PRO A 210 -5.59 18.13 -8.42
C PRO A 210 -4.92 17.94 -9.80
N GLY A 211 -3.86 18.72 -10.04
CA GLY A 211 -3.11 18.70 -11.30
C GLY A 211 -3.75 19.48 -12.45
N VAL A 212 -4.90 20.14 -12.25
CA VAL A 212 -5.55 20.98 -13.28
C VAL A 212 -5.69 22.41 -12.75
N PRO A 213 -4.77 23.33 -13.11
CA PRO A 213 -4.73 24.68 -12.56
C PRO A 213 -6.04 25.46 -12.74
N GLY A 214 -6.55 26.02 -11.65
CA GLY A 214 -7.76 26.85 -11.65
C GLY A 214 -9.08 26.10 -11.84
N ALA A 215 -9.05 24.80 -12.12
CA ALA A 215 -10.27 24.00 -12.26
C ALA A 215 -10.88 23.73 -10.88
N THR A 216 -12.17 24.03 -10.76
CA THR A 216 -12.98 23.81 -9.55
C THR A 216 -14.22 23.02 -9.90
N ALA A 217 -14.49 21.97 -9.12
CA ALA A 217 -15.66 21.11 -9.23
C ALA A 217 -16.61 21.33 -8.05
N THR A 218 -17.88 21.02 -8.28
CA THR A 218 -18.92 20.97 -7.24
C THR A 218 -19.57 19.60 -7.25
N ALA A 219 -19.50 18.88 -6.13
CA ALA A 219 -20.17 17.61 -5.91
C ALA A 219 -21.44 17.80 -5.07
N THR A 220 -22.58 17.30 -5.57
CA THR A 220 -23.81 17.15 -4.78
C THR A 220 -23.86 15.72 -4.25
N LEU A 221 -24.08 15.55 -2.94
CA LEU A 221 -24.19 14.23 -2.32
C LEU A 221 -25.64 13.87 -1.97
N ASP A 222 -25.96 12.58 -1.98
CA ASP A 222 -27.26 12.06 -1.57
C ASP A 222 -27.43 12.03 -0.04
N ALA A 223 -28.57 11.52 0.42
CA ALA A 223 -28.86 11.36 1.86
C ALA A 223 -27.93 10.36 2.58
N LYS A 224 -27.23 9.50 1.84
CA LYS A 224 -26.20 8.57 2.34
C LYS A 224 -24.78 9.14 2.17
N TYR A 225 -24.66 10.41 1.76
CA TYR A 225 -23.40 11.09 1.46
C TYR A 225 -22.62 10.48 0.29
N MET A 226 -23.28 9.75 -0.61
CA MET A 226 -22.71 9.28 -1.87
C MET A 226 -22.78 10.39 -2.91
N THR A 227 -21.80 10.47 -3.80
CA THR A 227 -21.80 11.46 -4.87
C THR A 227 -22.94 11.19 -5.85
N GLU A 228 -23.90 12.10 -6.01
CA GLU A 228 -24.92 11.98 -7.06
C GLU A 228 -24.44 12.61 -8.37
N ARG A 229 -23.71 13.72 -8.23
CA ARG A 229 -23.36 14.57 -9.36
C ARG A 229 -22.08 15.35 -9.08
N VAL A 230 -21.21 15.47 -10.08
CA VAL A 230 -20.04 16.38 -10.06
C VAL A 230 -20.11 17.29 -11.28
N VAL A 231 -20.05 18.59 -11.07
CA VAL A 231 -20.07 19.60 -12.15
C VAL A 231 -18.78 20.42 -12.12
N LEU A 232 -18.16 20.56 -13.29
CA LEU A 232 -16.99 21.42 -13.50
C LEU A 232 -17.28 22.42 -14.62
N LYS A 233 -16.87 23.67 -14.44
CA LYS A 233 -16.84 24.67 -15.52
C LYS A 233 -15.40 24.98 -15.89
N GLN A 234 -15.05 24.82 -17.16
CA GLN A 234 -13.75 25.15 -17.72
C GLN A 234 -13.96 26.08 -18.92
N GLY A 235 -13.78 27.39 -18.70
CA GLY A 235 -14.15 28.41 -19.69
C GLY A 235 -15.64 28.34 -20.01
N SER A 236 -15.98 28.19 -21.28
CA SER A 236 -17.37 28.00 -21.76
C SER A 236 -17.87 26.55 -21.65
N THR A 237 -16.98 25.59 -21.34
CA THR A 237 -17.34 24.17 -21.30
C THR A 237 -17.83 23.78 -19.91
N THR A 238 -19.00 23.14 -19.84
CA THR A 238 -19.50 22.48 -18.64
C THR A 238 -19.32 20.97 -18.79
N ILE A 239 -18.62 20.36 -17.85
CA ILE A 239 -18.48 18.91 -17.75
C ILE A 239 -19.31 18.46 -16.55
N ASP A 240 -20.13 17.46 -16.76
CA ASP A 240 -21.11 16.96 -15.81
C ASP A 240 -20.97 15.46 -15.67
N PHE A 241 -20.86 14.97 -14.45
CA PHE A 241 -20.86 13.56 -14.12
C PHE A 241 -22.05 13.26 -13.23
N THR A 242 -22.82 12.22 -13.55
CA THR A 242 -23.90 11.72 -12.69
C THR A 242 -23.66 10.28 -12.33
N TYR A 243 -23.92 9.94 -11.07
CA TYR A 243 -23.66 8.63 -10.49
C TYR A 243 -24.90 8.08 -9.78
N GLY A 244 -25.06 6.76 -9.82
CA GLY A 244 -26.15 6.07 -9.16
C GLY A 244 -25.85 4.58 -8.97
N ASP A 245 -26.81 3.86 -8.40
CA ASP A 245 -26.75 2.40 -8.19
C ASP A 245 -25.48 1.95 -7.42
N TYR A 246 -25.18 2.68 -6.34
CA TYR A 246 -24.03 2.38 -5.49
C TYR A 246 -24.17 1.03 -4.79
N GLN A 247 -23.16 0.18 -4.95
CA GLN A 247 -22.99 -1.06 -4.21
C GLN A 247 -21.50 -1.44 -4.17
N ASP A 248 -21.17 -2.47 -3.39
CA ASP A 248 -19.85 -3.08 -3.48
C ASP A 248 -19.79 -3.86 -4.80
N TRP A 249 -19.05 -3.33 -5.78
CA TRP A 249 -18.84 -3.96 -7.08
C TRP A 249 -17.54 -4.77 -7.14
N ASN A 250 -16.82 -4.94 -6.02
CA ASN A 250 -15.59 -5.71 -6.00
C ASN A 250 -15.85 -7.15 -6.43
N ASN A 251 -14.80 -7.87 -6.85
CA ASN A 251 -14.90 -9.28 -7.21
C ASN A 251 -15.77 -10.03 -6.18
N PRO A 252 -16.78 -10.82 -6.59
CA PRO A 252 -17.66 -11.55 -5.66
C PRO A 252 -16.91 -12.44 -4.66
N LEU A 253 -15.69 -12.85 -4.98
CA LEU A 253 -14.82 -13.64 -4.09
C LEU A 253 -14.15 -12.79 -3.00
N ASN A 254 -13.99 -11.48 -3.24
CA ASN A 254 -13.25 -10.53 -2.41
C ASN A 254 -14.09 -9.25 -2.19
N LYS A 255 -15.27 -9.40 -1.60
CA LYS A 255 -16.06 -8.24 -1.15
C LYS A 255 -15.40 -7.63 0.08
N ILE A 256 -15.26 -6.31 0.08
CA ILE A 256 -14.49 -5.56 1.11
C ILE A 256 -15.23 -4.32 1.61
N GLY A 257 -16.51 -4.17 1.25
CA GLY A 257 -17.39 -3.11 1.72
C GLY A 257 -17.08 -1.73 1.14
N VAL A 258 -16.26 -1.64 0.08
CA VAL A 258 -15.98 -0.41 -0.65
C VAL A 258 -17.01 -0.23 -1.75
N LEU A 259 -17.80 0.84 -1.69
CA LEU A 259 -18.87 1.09 -2.65
C LEU A 259 -18.37 1.86 -3.87
N TYR A 260 -18.90 1.52 -5.02
CA TYR A 260 -18.69 2.23 -6.28
C TYR A 260 -20.02 2.46 -7.01
N ALA A 261 -20.09 3.47 -7.86
CA ALA A 261 -21.30 3.75 -8.63
C ALA A 261 -21.55 2.62 -9.64
N GLY A 262 -22.78 2.13 -9.75
CA GLY A 262 -23.20 1.14 -10.74
C GLY A 262 -23.56 1.75 -12.09
N LYS A 263 -24.02 3.00 -12.08
CA LYS A 263 -24.32 3.79 -13.28
C LYS A 263 -23.51 5.07 -13.26
N MET A 264 -22.83 5.38 -14.36
CA MET A 264 -22.03 6.60 -14.50
C MET A 264 -22.26 7.23 -15.86
N VAL A 265 -22.65 8.51 -15.88
CA VAL A 265 -22.82 9.25 -17.14
C VAL A 265 -21.96 10.50 -17.10
N GLU A 266 -21.07 10.64 -18.09
CA GLU A 266 -20.31 11.85 -18.37
C GLU A 266 -21.01 12.63 -19.50
N ARG A 267 -21.25 13.92 -19.27
CA ARG A 267 -21.76 14.85 -20.26
C ARG A 267 -20.81 16.02 -20.44
N ARG A 268 -20.75 16.54 -21.66
CA ARG A 268 -20.06 17.78 -22.01
C ARG A 268 -21.04 18.70 -22.70
N ASN A 269 -21.28 19.87 -22.11
CA ASN A 269 -22.29 20.84 -22.58
C ASN A 269 -23.67 20.20 -22.77
N GLY A 270 -24.04 19.27 -21.88
CA GLY A 270 -25.30 18.53 -21.92
C GLY A 270 -25.32 17.29 -22.82
N ALA A 271 -24.38 17.16 -23.77
CA ALA A 271 -24.28 15.97 -24.63
C ALA A 271 -23.59 14.82 -23.89
N VAL A 272 -24.14 13.60 -23.98
CA VAL A 272 -23.57 12.40 -23.36
C VAL A 272 -22.30 11.98 -24.09
N ILE A 273 -21.19 11.93 -23.35
CA ILE A 273 -19.87 11.52 -23.83
C ILE A 273 -19.56 10.07 -23.42
N ARG A 274 -19.98 9.68 -22.22
CA ARG A 274 -19.88 8.30 -21.74
C ARG A 274 -21.13 7.94 -20.97
N ASP A 275 -21.65 6.75 -21.20
CA ASP A 275 -22.69 6.14 -20.39
C ASP A 275 -22.25 4.72 -20.05
N LEU A 276 -21.83 4.52 -18.81
CA LEU A 276 -21.20 3.30 -18.33
C LEU A 276 -22.04 2.63 -17.26
N THR A 277 -22.10 1.31 -17.32
CA THR A 277 -22.62 0.44 -16.27
C THR A 277 -21.49 -0.44 -15.77
N THR A 278 -21.27 -0.40 -14.45
CA THR A 278 -20.22 -1.15 -13.76
C THR A 278 -20.52 -2.65 -13.82
N GLU A 279 -19.49 -3.45 -14.06
CA GLU A 279 -19.58 -4.91 -14.02
C GLU A 279 -18.75 -5.47 -12.87
N VAL A 280 -17.52 -4.98 -12.71
CA VAL A 280 -16.65 -5.36 -11.59
C VAL A 280 -15.67 -4.24 -11.26
N THR A 281 -15.36 -4.10 -9.99
CA THR A 281 -14.24 -3.31 -9.50
C THR A 281 -13.23 -4.20 -8.80
N GLU A 282 -12.02 -3.69 -8.59
CA GLU A 282 -11.09 -4.19 -7.59
C GLU A 282 -10.38 -2.97 -6.99
N THR A 283 -10.77 -2.64 -5.77
CA THR A 283 -10.29 -1.46 -5.02
C THR A 283 -9.10 -1.78 -4.11
N GLY A 284 -8.74 -3.06 -4.01
CA GLY A 284 -7.58 -3.55 -3.30
C GLY A 284 -6.34 -3.76 -4.16
N ASN A 285 -6.42 -3.71 -5.49
CA ASN A 285 -5.30 -4.10 -6.36
C ASN A 285 -4.04 -3.25 -6.17
N VAL A 286 -2.93 -3.87 -5.77
CA VAL A 286 -1.67 -3.15 -5.55
C VAL A 286 -0.89 -2.77 -6.80
N TYR A 287 -1.19 -3.34 -7.98
CA TYR A 287 -0.29 -3.23 -9.14
C TYR A 287 -0.82 -2.37 -10.29
N VAL A 288 -1.45 -1.25 -9.95
CA VAL A 288 -1.85 -0.25 -10.94
C VAL A 288 -0.71 0.74 -11.21
N VAL A 289 0.05 0.53 -12.29
CA VAL A 289 1.20 1.38 -12.68
C VAL A 289 1.02 1.98 -14.08
N ALA A 290 1.51 3.20 -14.26
CA ALA A 290 1.53 3.89 -15.56
C ALA A 290 2.84 4.67 -15.73
N PRO A 291 3.99 3.97 -15.89
CA PRO A 291 5.26 4.63 -16.13
C PRO A 291 5.20 5.40 -17.45
N VAL A 292 5.81 6.58 -17.50
CA VAL A 292 5.78 7.45 -18.68
C VAL A 292 6.86 7.00 -19.67
N PRO A 293 6.53 6.59 -20.91
CA PRO A 293 7.53 6.20 -21.90
C PRO A 293 8.53 7.32 -22.20
N ALA A 294 9.78 6.97 -22.49
CA ALA A 294 10.83 7.94 -22.77
C ALA A 294 10.48 8.87 -23.96
N SER A 295 9.80 8.34 -24.99
CA SER A 295 9.29 9.10 -26.13
C SER A 295 8.27 10.19 -25.72
N VAL A 296 7.38 9.87 -24.79
CA VAL A 296 6.37 10.79 -24.24
C VAL A 296 7.03 11.86 -23.37
N GLN A 297 8.02 11.48 -22.56
CA GLN A 297 8.80 12.45 -21.78
C GLN A 297 9.55 13.44 -22.68
N ALA A 298 10.19 12.95 -23.75
CA ALA A 298 10.93 13.77 -24.70
C ALA A 298 10.03 14.73 -25.50
N ALA A 299 8.79 14.34 -25.78
CA ALA A 299 7.85 15.14 -26.58
C ALA A 299 7.38 16.44 -25.88
N LYS A 300 7.41 16.50 -24.54
CA LYS A 300 7.04 17.72 -23.79
C LYS A 300 7.78 17.82 -22.47
N ALA A 301 8.65 18.83 -22.36
CA ALA A 301 9.14 19.29 -21.07
C ALA A 301 7.97 19.90 -20.28
N VAL A 302 7.52 19.21 -19.25
CA VAL A 302 6.41 19.67 -18.43
C VAL A 302 6.90 20.78 -17.49
N LYS A 303 6.16 21.90 -17.46
CA LYS A 303 6.30 22.96 -16.46
C LYS A 303 5.16 22.81 -15.45
N GLY A 304 5.48 22.48 -14.20
CA GLY A 304 4.50 22.29 -13.13
C GLY A 304 5.02 21.30 -12.09
N GLN A 305 4.48 21.36 -10.88
CA GLN A 305 4.73 20.36 -9.85
C GLN A 305 3.39 19.69 -9.53
N LEU A 306 3.37 18.35 -9.58
CA LEU A 306 2.28 17.62 -8.95
C LEU A 306 2.32 17.88 -7.44
N PRO A 307 1.16 17.88 -6.76
CA PRO A 307 1.15 17.90 -5.31
C PRO A 307 2.08 16.78 -4.79
N ARG A 308 3.07 17.14 -3.97
CA ARG A 308 3.98 16.14 -3.39
C ARG A 308 3.14 15.21 -2.54
N GLY A 309 2.99 13.95 -2.98
CA GLY A 309 2.47 12.89 -2.13
C GLY A 309 3.46 12.67 -1.00
N VAL A 310 3.09 13.04 0.24
CA VAL A 310 3.91 12.71 1.40
C VAL A 310 3.24 11.55 2.11
N MET A 311 3.94 10.42 2.14
CA MET A 311 3.63 9.33 3.05
C MET A 311 3.80 9.86 4.47
N ALA A 312 2.73 9.86 5.27
CA ALA A 312 2.66 10.54 6.56
C ALA A 312 3.47 9.81 7.64
N LYS A 313 4.80 9.78 7.53
CA LYS A 313 5.69 9.22 8.54
C LYS A 313 6.84 10.18 8.83
N GLU A 314 6.88 10.69 10.05
CA GLU A 314 8.05 11.32 10.61
C GLU A 314 8.88 10.20 11.24
N GLU A 315 9.99 9.80 10.60
CA GLU A 315 10.88 8.80 11.18
C GLU A 315 11.51 9.36 12.45
N SER A 316 11.58 8.54 13.50
CA SER A 316 12.26 8.92 14.74
C SER A 316 13.70 9.32 14.42
N LYS A 317 14.13 10.50 14.92
CA LYS A 317 15.51 10.96 14.72
C LYS A 317 16.49 9.95 15.29
N VAL A 318 17.28 9.32 14.42
CA VAL A 318 18.35 8.41 14.84
C VAL A 318 19.63 9.20 15.08
N ASN A 319 20.30 8.95 16.20
CA ASN A 319 21.61 9.55 16.47
C ASN A 319 22.69 8.94 15.56
N LYS A 320 23.03 9.66 14.49
CA LYS A 320 24.10 9.33 13.54
C LYS A 320 25.47 9.90 13.92
N SER A 321 25.55 10.66 15.02
CA SER A 321 26.77 11.41 15.42
C SER A 321 27.67 10.67 16.39
N ALA A 322 27.20 9.56 16.96
CA ALA A 322 28.02 8.71 17.82
C ALA A 322 29.17 8.06 17.00
N PRO A 323 30.37 7.88 17.58
CA PRO A 323 31.45 7.17 16.92
C PRO A 323 31.04 5.75 16.51
N THR A 324 31.31 5.36 15.26
CA THR A 324 31.06 3.99 14.79
C THR A 324 32.18 3.07 15.29
N PRO A 325 31.86 2.00 16.08
CA PRO A 325 32.84 1.00 16.47
C PRO A 325 33.47 0.33 15.24
N ARG A 326 34.73 -0.12 15.35
CA ARG A 326 35.45 -0.76 14.24
C ARG A 326 35.98 -2.13 14.64
N LEU A 327 35.96 -3.05 13.67
CA LEU A 327 36.53 -4.39 13.76
C LEU A 327 37.33 -4.64 12.47
N ALA A 328 38.57 -5.10 12.62
CA ALA A 328 39.47 -5.38 11.49
C ALA A 328 39.59 -4.22 10.46
N GLY A 329 39.55 -2.97 10.93
CA GLY A 329 39.68 -1.79 10.07
C GLY A 329 38.38 -1.33 9.40
N HIS A 330 37.28 -2.08 9.50
CA HIS A 330 35.95 -1.70 8.98
C HIS A 330 34.99 -1.36 10.13
N PRO A 331 33.86 -0.69 9.87
CA PRO A 331 32.77 -0.61 10.84
C PRO A 331 32.39 -1.99 11.36
N ASP A 332 32.33 -2.14 12.68
CA ASP A 332 31.78 -3.32 13.32
C ASP A 332 30.26 -3.24 13.20
N LEU A 333 29.62 -4.20 12.54
CA LEU A 333 28.17 -4.28 12.39
C LEU A 333 27.53 -5.12 13.50
N SER A 334 28.33 -5.73 14.37
CA SER A 334 27.85 -6.66 15.39
C SER A 334 26.88 -6.01 16.37
N GLY A 335 25.81 -6.74 16.67
CA GLY A 335 24.82 -6.33 17.65
C GLY A 335 23.39 -6.70 17.29
N ASN A 336 22.48 -6.25 18.14
CA ASN A 336 21.04 -6.40 17.97
C ASN A 336 20.48 -5.12 17.35
N TRP A 337 19.68 -5.26 16.31
CA TRP A 337 19.16 -4.16 15.50
C TRP A 337 17.65 -4.20 15.46
N SER A 338 16.99 -3.15 15.95
CA SER A 338 15.54 -3.01 15.90
C SER A 338 15.12 -2.18 14.70
N TYR A 339 14.01 -2.59 14.10
CA TYR A 339 13.25 -1.68 13.25
C TYR A 339 12.85 -0.45 14.06
N THR A 340 13.06 0.72 13.49
CA THR A 340 12.40 1.93 13.99
C THR A 340 10.90 1.82 13.79
N ASP A 341 10.44 1.09 12.77
CA ASP A 341 9.03 0.81 12.50
C ASP A 341 8.88 -0.48 11.65
N TRP A 342 7.84 -1.28 11.90
CA TRP A 342 7.43 -2.34 10.97
C TRP A 342 7.09 -1.71 9.63
N ILE A 343 7.57 -2.30 8.53
CA ILE A 343 7.29 -1.83 7.16
C ILE A 343 5.78 -1.63 7.03
N GLY A 344 5.35 -0.37 6.95
CA GLY A 344 3.95 0.03 6.76
C GLY A 344 2.95 -0.33 7.84
N ASN A 345 3.35 -0.56 9.08
CA ASN A 345 2.37 -0.48 10.15
C ASN A 345 2.15 0.97 10.58
N TYR A 346 1.41 1.74 9.78
CA TYR A 346 0.78 2.98 10.23
C TYR A 346 -0.26 2.74 11.34
N MET A 347 -0.50 1.48 11.72
CA MET A 347 -1.62 1.06 12.54
C MET A 347 -1.17 0.17 13.68
N THR A 348 -0.86 0.78 14.82
CA THR A 348 -0.81 0.05 16.08
C THR A 348 -2.14 -0.66 16.30
N GLY A 349 -2.16 -2.01 16.16
CA GLY A 349 -3.22 -2.94 16.53
C GLY A 349 -4.68 -2.43 16.48
N GLY A 350 -5.36 -2.65 15.36
CA GLY A 350 -6.82 -2.54 15.29
C GLY A 350 -7.35 -2.54 13.87
N GLY A 351 -7.96 -3.65 13.44
CA GLY A 351 -8.88 -3.71 12.29
C GLY A 351 -10.32 -3.54 12.79
N ARG A 352 -11.23 -3.02 11.96
CA ARG A 352 -12.68 -2.94 12.27
C ARG A 352 -13.45 -3.94 11.39
N ARG A 353 -14.71 -4.31 11.66
CA ARG A 353 -15.81 -3.56 12.31
C ARG A 353 -16.68 -4.43 13.24
N CYS A 354 -17.12 -3.84 14.35
CA CYS A 354 -18.31 -4.28 15.09
C CYS A 354 -19.46 -3.32 14.80
N GLY A 355 -20.62 -3.87 14.40
CA GLY A 355 -21.79 -3.12 13.97
C GLY A 355 -22.79 -2.82 15.10
N PRO A 356 -23.78 -1.95 14.86
CA PRO A 356 -24.71 -1.44 15.88
C PRO A 356 -25.73 -2.46 16.42
N THR A 357 -25.74 -3.72 15.98
CA THR A 357 -26.74 -4.73 16.35
C THR A 357 -26.18 -6.04 16.93
N GLN A 358 -24.90 -6.11 17.31
CA GLN A 358 -24.28 -7.34 17.82
C GLN A 358 -23.56 -7.18 19.17
N GLY A 359 -23.46 -8.32 19.88
CA GLY A 359 -23.32 -8.43 21.34
C GLY A 359 -22.02 -7.90 21.98
N PRO A 360 -21.98 -7.91 23.32
CA PRO A 360 -21.08 -7.10 24.17
C PRO A 360 -19.59 -7.46 24.14
N ASP A 361 -19.17 -8.60 23.58
CA ASP A 361 -17.81 -9.14 23.74
C ASP A 361 -16.85 -8.89 22.56
N CYS A 362 -17.15 -7.91 21.70
CA CYS A 362 -16.24 -7.51 20.63
C CYS A 362 -15.01 -6.77 21.19
N SER A 363 -13.82 -7.41 21.16
CA SER A 363 -12.56 -6.76 21.51
C SER A 363 -11.92 -6.06 20.31
N ARG A 364 -11.41 -4.84 20.54
CA ARG A 364 -10.88 -3.93 19.50
C ARG A 364 -9.54 -4.34 18.91
N GLU A 365 -8.80 -5.22 19.59
CA GLU A 365 -7.46 -5.62 19.18
C GLU A 365 -7.46 -6.73 18.12
N THR A 366 -8.58 -7.43 17.89
CA THR A 366 -8.61 -8.72 17.17
C THR A 366 -9.53 -8.82 15.95
N ASN A 367 -10.14 -7.74 15.45
CA ASN A 367 -11.17 -7.85 14.39
C ASN A 367 -10.61 -7.66 12.96
N GLN A 368 -10.48 -8.76 12.19
CA GLN A 368 -9.93 -8.84 10.83
C GLN A 368 -10.84 -9.63 9.88
N THR A 369 -12.01 -9.12 9.48
CA THR A 369 -12.88 -9.90 8.57
C THR A 369 -12.99 -9.40 7.13
N GLU A 370 -12.54 -8.18 6.79
CA GLU A 370 -12.49 -7.71 5.37
C GLU A 370 -11.35 -6.71 5.07
N ASP A 371 -10.87 -5.96 6.07
CA ASP A 371 -9.96 -4.85 5.82
C ASP A 371 -8.47 -5.26 5.66
N PHE A 372 -8.09 -6.49 6.02
CA PHE A 372 -6.69 -6.94 5.97
C PHE A 372 -6.09 -6.79 4.58
N GLU A 373 -6.90 -7.04 3.54
CA GLU A 373 -6.50 -6.83 2.17
C GLU A 373 -6.01 -5.38 1.99
N LEU A 374 -6.78 -4.38 2.41
CA LEU A 374 -6.45 -2.96 2.22
C LEU A 374 -5.27 -2.47 3.07
N TYR A 375 -4.92 -3.15 4.17
CA TYR A 375 -3.85 -2.72 5.08
C TYR A 375 -2.45 -3.16 4.70
N SER A 376 -2.27 -4.02 3.70
CA SER A 376 -0.94 -4.51 3.37
C SER A 376 0.03 -3.33 3.09
N PRO A 377 1.20 -3.25 3.75
CA PRO A 377 2.21 -2.21 3.53
C PRO A 377 2.61 -1.99 2.06
N SER A 378 2.49 -3.02 1.22
CA SER A 378 2.73 -2.94 -0.23
C SER A 378 1.66 -2.11 -0.97
N ARG A 379 0.46 -1.93 -0.38
CA ARG A 379 -0.68 -1.18 -0.95
C ARG A 379 -0.51 0.34 -0.90
N PHE A 380 0.35 0.87 -0.03
CA PHE A 380 0.64 2.31 0.04
C PHE A 380 2.01 2.69 -0.48
N GLY A 381 2.78 1.75 -1.04
CA GLY A 381 4.04 2.07 -1.72
C GLY A 381 5.20 2.38 -0.78
N ASN A 382 5.18 1.92 0.47
CA ASN A 382 6.26 2.14 1.43
C ASN A 382 7.62 1.55 1.00
N MET A 383 7.66 0.69 -0.03
CA MET A 383 8.90 0.12 -0.55
C MET A 383 9.29 0.65 -1.93
N GLY A 384 8.52 1.58 -2.51
CA GLY A 384 8.51 1.77 -3.98
C GLY A 384 8.05 0.47 -4.66
N ARG A 385 7.23 0.52 -5.71
CA ARG A 385 6.83 -0.73 -6.39
C ARG A 385 7.84 -1.04 -7.48
N PRO A 386 8.25 -2.30 -7.67
CA PRO A 386 9.01 -2.68 -8.84
C PRO A 386 8.17 -2.43 -10.09
N THR A 387 8.81 -2.04 -11.20
CA THR A 387 8.13 -1.90 -12.50
C THR A 387 8.31 -3.20 -13.29
N TYR A 388 7.28 -4.04 -13.34
CA TYR A 388 7.24 -5.25 -14.16
C TYR A 388 7.04 -4.89 -15.63
N LYS A 389 7.51 -5.76 -16.51
CA LYS A 389 7.19 -5.66 -17.94
C LYS A 389 5.68 -5.82 -18.17
N PRO A 390 5.10 -5.13 -19.17
CA PRO A 390 3.65 -5.10 -19.38
C PRO A 390 2.96 -6.47 -19.46
N GLU A 391 3.62 -7.46 -20.04
CA GLU A 391 3.12 -8.84 -20.15
C GLU A 391 2.86 -9.53 -18.80
N TYR A 392 3.43 -9.01 -17.71
CA TYR A 392 3.28 -9.56 -16.36
C TYR A 392 2.31 -8.78 -15.48
N TRP A 393 1.77 -7.64 -15.90
CA TRP A 393 0.91 -6.81 -15.05
C TRP A 393 -0.32 -7.58 -14.56
N ASP A 394 -1.06 -8.24 -15.46
CA ASP A 394 -2.21 -9.07 -15.08
C ASP A 394 -1.84 -10.23 -14.14
N LYS A 395 -0.62 -10.78 -14.25
CA LYS A 395 -0.11 -11.81 -13.34
C LYS A 395 0.09 -11.24 -11.93
N VAL A 396 0.74 -10.08 -11.79
CA VAL A 396 0.95 -9.45 -10.47
C VAL A 396 -0.39 -9.12 -9.82
N GLU A 397 -1.32 -8.55 -10.58
CA GLU A 397 -2.68 -8.27 -10.11
C GLU A 397 -3.40 -9.53 -9.62
N GLN A 398 -3.30 -10.63 -10.37
CA GLN A 398 -3.88 -11.91 -9.97
C GLN A 398 -3.22 -12.47 -8.70
N LEU A 399 -1.89 -12.40 -8.58
CA LEU A 399 -1.17 -12.89 -7.41
C LEU A 399 -1.46 -12.06 -6.14
N ASP A 400 -1.67 -10.75 -6.27
CA ASP A 400 -2.17 -9.91 -5.17
C ASP A 400 -3.58 -10.32 -4.75
N MET A 401 -4.50 -10.45 -5.73
CA MET A 401 -5.89 -10.85 -5.48
C MET A 401 -6.01 -12.22 -4.79
N TRP A 402 -5.06 -13.12 -5.05
CA TRP A 402 -5.02 -14.46 -4.49
C TRP A 402 -3.84 -14.66 -3.52
N THR A 403 -3.37 -13.59 -2.88
CA THR A 403 -2.20 -13.63 -1.99
C THR A 403 -2.31 -14.72 -0.92
N ASN A 404 -3.47 -14.86 -0.27
CA ASN A 404 -3.63 -15.88 0.78
C ASN A 404 -3.53 -17.32 0.27
N LYS A 405 -3.69 -17.53 -1.04
CA LYS A 405 -3.57 -18.84 -1.69
C LYS A 405 -2.17 -19.08 -2.26
N TYR A 406 -1.58 -18.07 -2.88
CA TYR A 406 -0.34 -18.23 -3.66
C TYR A 406 0.92 -17.68 -2.98
N ASP A 407 0.78 -16.85 -1.94
CA ASP A 407 1.94 -16.34 -1.22
C ASP A 407 2.67 -17.52 -0.54
N PRO A 408 3.94 -17.79 -0.89
CA PRO A 408 4.70 -18.94 -0.38
C PRO A 408 4.77 -18.99 1.15
N VAL A 409 4.72 -17.82 1.80
CA VAL A 409 4.78 -17.73 3.26
C VAL A 409 3.60 -18.42 3.95
N MET A 410 2.45 -18.50 3.27
CA MET A 410 1.26 -19.20 3.78
C MET A 410 1.46 -20.72 3.84
N THR A 411 2.54 -21.22 3.24
CA THR A 411 2.96 -22.62 3.27
C THR A 411 4.26 -22.85 4.07
N CYS A 412 4.58 -21.95 5.01
CA CYS A 412 5.76 -22.00 5.87
C CYS A 412 7.11 -21.94 5.12
N GLN A 413 7.15 -21.46 3.87
CA GLN A 413 8.42 -21.27 3.15
C GLN A 413 9.19 -20.04 3.67
N PRO A 414 10.53 -19.99 3.49
CA PRO A 414 11.32 -18.79 3.76
C PRO A 414 10.83 -17.58 2.94
N LEU A 415 11.06 -16.36 3.45
CA LEU A 415 10.59 -15.15 2.76
C LEU A 415 11.38 -14.81 1.50
N GLY A 416 12.67 -15.16 1.49
CA GLY A 416 13.62 -14.67 0.50
C GLY A 416 14.05 -13.23 0.75
N VAL A 417 15.10 -12.79 0.06
CA VAL A 417 15.51 -11.37 0.05
C VAL A 417 14.95 -10.68 -1.21
N PRO A 418 14.45 -9.43 -1.10
CA PRO A 418 14.57 -8.51 0.03
C PRO A 418 13.42 -8.57 1.06
N ARG A 419 12.42 -9.45 0.88
CA ARG A 419 11.24 -9.52 1.74
C ARG A 419 11.58 -9.72 3.21
N GLU A 420 12.58 -10.55 3.49
CA GLU A 420 13.16 -10.77 4.83
C GLU A 420 13.64 -9.46 5.51
N GLY A 421 14.11 -8.49 4.72
CA GLY A 421 14.62 -7.22 5.21
C GLY A 421 16.00 -7.32 5.91
N PRO A 422 16.43 -6.26 6.62
CA PRO A 422 17.71 -6.27 7.33
C PRO A 422 17.67 -7.21 8.53
N PRO A 423 18.80 -7.83 8.89
CA PRO A 423 18.88 -8.81 9.97
C PRO A 423 18.59 -8.20 11.34
N ARG A 424 18.04 -9.00 12.25
CA ARG A 424 17.76 -8.59 13.63
C ARG A 424 19.02 -8.64 14.49
N ARG A 425 19.94 -9.54 14.16
CA ARG A 425 21.21 -9.72 14.85
C ARG A 425 22.32 -10.01 13.86
N ILE A 426 23.46 -9.36 14.07
CA ILE A 426 24.66 -9.53 13.25
C ILE A 426 25.80 -9.98 14.15
N TYR A 427 26.54 -10.98 13.69
CA TYR A 427 27.87 -11.31 14.20
C TYR A 427 28.88 -11.07 13.09
N GLN A 428 29.88 -10.22 13.33
CA GLN A 428 30.95 -9.97 12.38
C GLN A 428 32.25 -10.56 12.88
N THR A 429 32.97 -11.23 11.99
CA THR A 429 34.37 -11.63 12.17
C THR A 429 35.26 -10.79 11.25
N ASP A 430 36.56 -11.08 11.21
CA ASP A 430 37.48 -10.47 10.24
C ASP A 430 37.28 -11.04 8.81
N ARG A 431 36.51 -12.13 8.64
CA ARG A 431 36.38 -12.85 7.37
C ARG A 431 34.95 -12.98 6.85
N ASP A 432 33.97 -12.92 7.74
CA ASP A 432 32.57 -13.14 7.42
C ASP A 432 31.62 -12.32 8.32
N VAL A 433 30.37 -12.25 7.90
CA VAL A 433 29.25 -11.82 8.72
C VAL A 433 28.19 -12.91 8.77
N THR A 434 27.63 -13.13 9.96
CA THR A 434 26.45 -13.97 10.16
C THR A 434 25.26 -13.10 10.47
N PHE A 435 24.23 -13.23 9.65
CA PHE A 435 22.95 -12.55 9.78
C PHE A 435 21.91 -13.50 10.34
N LEU A 436 21.27 -13.12 11.44
CA LEU A 436 20.13 -13.84 11.99
C LEU A 436 18.85 -13.03 11.81
N TYR A 437 17.83 -13.70 11.29
CA TYR A 437 16.52 -13.14 11.06
C TYR A 437 15.54 -13.56 12.16
N TYR A 438 14.56 -12.70 12.41
CA TYR A 438 13.64 -12.84 13.54
C TYR A 438 12.16 -12.91 13.09
N GLY A 439 11.85 -12.52 11.85
CA GLY A 439 10.50 -12.11 11.48
C GLY A 439 9.85 -12.97 10.42
N GLY A 440 8.92 -13.82 10.84
CA GLY A 440 8.00 -14.46 9.92
C GLY A 440 6.83 -13.56 9.53
N ASP A 441 6.29 -13.78 8.33
CA ASP A 441 5.17 -13.01 7.79
C ASP A 441 3.88 -13.84 7.80
N ALA A 442 3.17 -13.81 8.93
CA ALA A 442 1.89 -14.51 9.18
C ALA A 442 1.87 -16.06 9.09
N GLY A 443 2.94 -16.73 8.61
CA GLY A 443 3.00 -18.20 8.52
C GLY A 443 4.36 -18.85 8.21
N GLY A 444 5.36 -18.10 7.76
CA GLY A 444 6.69 -18.60 7.34
C GLY A 444 7.74 -17.49 7.45
N GLY A 445 9.02 -17.80 7.24
CA GLY A 445 10.13 -16.87 7.54
C GLY A 445 10.59 -16.91 8.99
N TYR A 446 10.63 -18.09 9.61
CA TYR A 446 11.03 -18.22 11.00
C TYR A 446 12.38 -18.92 11.14
N GLY A 447 13.38 -18.16 11.58
CA GLY A 447 14.68 -18.68 12.02
C GLY A 447 15.74 -18.81 10.93
N GLU A 448 15.57 -18.09 9.81
CA GLU A 448 16.54 -18.02 8.73
C GLU A 448 17.85 -17.35 9.17
N TYR A 449 18.95 -17.74 8.53
CA TYR A 449 20.24 -17.12 8.70
C TYR A 449 21.04 -17.11 7.39
N ARG A 450 22.00 -16.19 7.28
CA ARG A 450 23.04 -16.20 6.24
C ARG A 450 24.41 -16.13 6.88
N VAL A 451 25.36 -16.90 6.36
CA VAL A 451 26.79 -16.78 6.69
C VAL A 451 27.49 -16.33 5.41
N ILE A 452 28.07 -15.14 5.45
CA ILE A 452 28.47 -14.41 4.24
C ILE A 452 29.96 -14.09 4.32
N PRO A 453 30.81 -14.64 3.44
CA PRO A 453 32.21 -14.26 3.38
C PRO A 453 32.33 -12.79 2.92
N THR A 454 33.25 -12.02 3.52
CA THR A 454 33.43 -10.58 3.23
C THR A 454 34.73 -10.26 2.50
N ASP A 455 35.38 -11.25 1.91
CA ASP A 455 36.68 -11.13 1.23
C ASP A 455 36.59 -10.71 -0.24
N GLY A 456 35.38 -10.44 -0.73
CA GLY A 456 35.13 -10.02 -2.12
C GLY A 456 35.44 -11.08 -3.16
N ARG A 457 35.48 -12.36 -2.76
CA ARG A 457 35.65 -13.47 -3.70
C ARG A 457 34.53 -13.49 -4.76
N PRO A 458 34.82 -13.98 -5.97
CA PRO A 458 33.75 -14.24 -6.94
C PRO A 458 32.81 -15.35 -6.42
N HIS A 459 31.58 -15.34 -6.90
CA HIS A 459 30.65 -16.45 -6.71
C HIS A 459 31.25 -17.77 -7.17
N SER A 460 30.96 -18.85 -6.44
CA SER A 460 31.40 -20.19 -6.84
C SER A 460 30.75 -20.57 -8.17
N LYS A 461 31.47 -21.29 -9.04
CA LYS A 461 30.85 -21.89 -10.24
C LYS A 461 29.70 -22.84 -9.88
N GLN A 462 29.74 -23.42 -8.69
CA GLN A 462 28.68 -24.28 -8.18
C GLN A 462 27.40 -23.51 -7.85
N ALA A 463 27.49 -22.19 -7.60
CA ALA A 463 26.32 -21.35 -7.32
C ALA A 463 25.31 -21.39 -8.46
N GLU A 464 25.73 -21.61 -9.71
CA GLU A 464 24.82 -21.76 -10.87
C GLU A 464 23.82 -22.92 -10.69
N PHE A 465 24.15 -23.92 -9.87
CA PHE A 465 23.31 -25.11 -9.63
C PHE A 465 22.73 -25.15 -8.21
N ASP A 466 23.32 -24.41 -7.26
CA ASP A 466 22.91 -24.37 -5.86
C ASP A 466 21.87 -23.26 -5.64
N ILE A 467 20.68 -23.48 -6.18
CA ILE A 467 19.54 -22.56 -6.06
C ILE A 467 18.99 -22.57 -4.63
N THR A 468 18.92 -21.40 -3.98
CA THR A 468 18.48 -21.28 -2.58
C THR A 468 17.44 -20.17 -2.39
N TYR A 469 16.77 -20.16 -1.23
CA TYR A 469 15.78 -19.13 -0.88
C TYR A 469 16.41 -17.74 -0.63
N LEU A 470 17.64 -17.70 -0.11
CA LEU A 470 18.32 -16.45 0.29
C LEU A 470 19.48 -16.06 -0.65
N GLY A 471 19.70 -16.85 -1.69
CA GLY A 471 20.77 -16.68 -2.67
C GLY A 471 22.14 -17.15 -2.17
N ASP A 472 23.05 -17.40 -3.11
CA ASP A 472 24.49 -17.44 -2.85
C ASP A 472 24.99 -15.99 -2.71
N THR A 473 25.43 -15.61 -1.51
CA THR A 473 25.83 -14.23 -1.20
C THR A 473 27.34 -14.14 -0.96
N VAL A 474 27.99 -13.17 -1.62
CA VAL A 474 29.37 -12.76 -1.30
C VAL A 474 29.42 -11.30 -0.91
N GLY A 475 30.22 -10.98 0.10
CA GLY A 475 30.39 -9.64 0.63
C GLY A 475 31.75 -9.02 0.27
N ARG A 476 31.79 -7.71 0.15
CA ARG A 476 33.02 -6.91 0.06
C ARG A 476 32.85 -5.56 0.75
N TRP A 477 33.95 -4.98 1.22
CA TRP A 477 33.95 -3.63 1.78
C TRP A 477 34.28 -2.58 0.72
N GLU A 478 33.40 -1.60 0.58
CA GLU A 478 33.62 -0.36 -0.19
C GLU A 478 33.76 0.80 0.81
N GLY A 479 34.99 1.03 1.27
CA GLY A 479 35.26 1.93 2.39
C GLY A 479 34.60 1.45 3.68
N ASP A 480 33.64 2.23 4.19
CA ASP A 480 32.87 1.94 5.41
C ASP A 480 31.52 1.27 5.12
N THR A 481 31.27 0.86 3.87
CA THR A 481 30.05 0.16 3.47
C THR A 481 30.33 -1.30 3.18
N LEU A 482 29.59 -2.20 3.84
CA LEU A 482 29.56 -3.61 3.44
C LEU A 482 28.57 -3.76 2.28
N VAL A 483 29.06 -4.25 1.15
CA VAL A 483 28.27 -4.51 -0.06
C VAL A 483 28.15 -6.00 -0.25
N LEU A 484 26.91 -6.48 -0.36
CA LEU A 484 26.59 -7.87 -0.61
C LEU A 484 26.05 -8.02 -2.01
N ASP A 485 26.56 -9.02 -2.72
CA ASP A 485 26.18 -9.44 -4.06
C ASP A 485 25.55 -10.83 -3.93
N SER A 486 24.31 -10.99 -4.38
CA SER A 486 23.57 -12.25 -4.21
C SER A 486 22.93 -12.70 -5.52
N VAL A 487 23.12 -13.99 -5.84
CA VAL A 487 22.59 -14.66 -7.05
C VAL A 487 21.98 -16.02 -6.69
N SER A 488 21.48 -16.75 -7.68
CA SER A 488 21.05 -18.16 -7.54
C SER A 488 19.87 -18.35 -6.59
N PHE A 489 18.80 -17.61 -6.87
CA PHE A 489 17.56 -17.66 -6.12
C PHE A 489 16.58 -18.67 -6.72
N THR A 490 15.81 -19.34 -5.86
CA THR A 490 14.59 -20.03 -6.30
C THR A 490 13.55 -19.00 -6.73
N ASP A 491 12.79 -19.28 -7.80
CA ASP A 491 11.66 -18.45 -8.24
C ASP A 491 10.41 -18.63 -7.36
N SER A 492 10.50 -19.47 -6.32
CA SER A 492 9.40 -19.80 -5.42
C SER A 492 9.17 -18.76 -4.31
N THR A 493 9.99 -17.72 -4.18
CA THR A 493 9.80 -16.64 -3.20
C THR A 493 9.24 -15.37 -3.86
N TRP A 494 8.74 -14.46 -3.05
CA TRP A 494 8.26 -13.16 -3.50
C TRP A 494 9.11 -12.03 -2.91
N LEU A 495 9.34 -11.00 -3.71
CA LEU A 495 10.03 -9.75 -3.33
C LEU A 495 9.32 -9.01 -2.19
N GLY A 496 8.02 -9.24 -2.02
CA GLY A 496 7.18 -8.69 -0.98
C GLY A 496 5.73 -9.16 -1.13
N ARG A 497 4.87 -8.77 -0.16
CA ARG A 497 3.42 -9.00 -0.25
C ARG A 497 2.82 -8.34 -1.48
N GLY A 498 1.73 -8.90 -2.00
CA GLY A 498 0.97 -8.33 -3.11
C GLY A 498 1.44 -8.81 -4.47
N GLY A 499 1.82 -10.08 -4.56
CA GLY A 499 2.12 -10.75 -5.82
C GLY A 499 3.43 -10.33 -6.49
N LEU A 500 4.34 -9.68 -5.75
CA LEU A 500 5.62 -9.21 -6.26
C LEU A 500 6.59 -10.39 -6.48
N PHE A 501 6.35 -11.20 -7.50
CA PHE A 501 7.16 -12.37 -7.86
C PHE A 501 8.50 -11.99 -8.51
N HIS A 502 9.45 -12.91 -8.55
CA HIS A 502 10.67 -12.79 -9.35
C HIS A 502 10.95 -14.09 -10.12
N SER A 503 11.88 -14.05 -11.06
CA SER A 503 12.43 -15.22 -11.74
C SER A 503 13.65 -15.78 -10.97
N ASP A 504 14.20 -16.88 -11.48
CA ASP A 504 15.48 -17.44 -11.05
C ASP A 504 16.70 -16.62 -11.56
N ARG A 505 16.47 -15.63 -12.43
CA ARG A 505 17.48 -14.66 -12.91
C ARG A 505 17.61 -13.42 -12.02
N MET A 506 16.97 -13.42 -10.86
CA MET A 506 17.09 -12.35 -9.87
C MET A 506 18.54 -12.19 -9.40
N HIS A 507 18.98 -10.94 -9.28
CA HIS A 507 20.24 -10.52 -8.71
C HIS A 507 19.95 -9.42 -7.68
N VAL A 508 20.52 -9.53 -6.48
CA VAL A 508 20.25 -8.59 -5.39
C VAL A 508 21.56 -8.01 -4.88
N VAL A 509 21.62 -6.68 -4.83
CA VAL A 509 22.71 -5.93 -4.20
C VAL A 509 22.19 -5.26 -2.93
N GLU A 510 22.75 -5.65 -1.79
CA GLU A 510 22.47 -5.02 -0.49
C GLU A 510 23.67 -4.19 -0.03
N ARG A 511 23.42 -3.02 0.57
CA ARG A 511 24.47 -2.17 1.15
C ARG A 511 24.15 -1.85 2.60
N PHE A 512 25.14 -2.05 3.46
CA PHE A 512 25.05 -1.80 4.90
C PHE A 512 26.06 -0.73 5.30
N THR A 513 25.58 0.41 5.78
CA THR A 513 26.42 1.52 6.26
C THR A 513 26.09 1.84 7.72
N ARG A 514 27.05 1.65 8.63
CA ARG A 514 26.85 1.96 10.06
C ARG A 514 27.31 3.38 10.41
N GLN A 515 26.41 4.15 11.03
CA GLN A 515 26.65 5.50 11.54
C GLN A 515 26.25 5.57 13.01
N GLY A 516 27.22 5.35 13.90
CA GLY A 516 26.97 5.25 15.34
C GLY A 516 26.04 4.08 15.68
N ASP A 517 24.83 4.42 16.11
CA ASP A 517 23.76 3.47 16.45
C ASP A 517 22.71 3.31 15.33
N ALA A 518 22.95 3.91 14.16
CA ALA A 518 22.18 3.71 12.95
C ALA A 518 22.86 2.70 12.02
N LEU A 519 22.09 1.79 11.44
CA LEU A 519 22.51 0.98 10.30
C LEU A 519 21.58 1.30 9.13
N LEU A 520 22.17 1.90 8.09
CA LEU A 520 21.49 2.17 6.82
C LEU A 520 21.56 0.92 5.96
N TYR A 521 20.40 0.50 5.45
CA TYR A 521 20.22 -0.67 4.61
C TYR A 521 19.59 -0.24 3.29
N ASP A 522 20.39 -0.31 2.23
CA ASP A 522 19.97 -0.05 0.85
C ASP A 522 19.88 -1.37 0.08
N VAL A 523 18.91 -1.46 -0.83
CA VAL A 523 18.73 -2.66 -1.66
C VAL A 523 18.38 -2.27 -3.08
N THR A 524 19.03 -2.94 -4.02
CA THR A 524 18.67 -2.94 -5.44
C THR A 524 18.40 -4.36 -5.87
N VAL A 525 17.25 -4.59 -6.51
CA VAL A 525 16.89 -5.87 -7.12
C VAL A 525 16.91 -5.72 -8.63
N GLU A 526 17.63 -6.59 -9.31
CA GLU A 526 17.70 -6.69 -10.76
C GLU A 526 17.08 -8.02 -11.19
N ASP A 527 16.12 -7.97 -12.11
CA ASP A 527 15.56 -9.18 -12.71
C ASP A 527 15.13 -8.83 -14.14
N PRO A 528 16.04 -8.97 -15.12
CA PRO A 528 15.77 -8.55 -16.49
C PRO A 528 14.74 -9.44 -17.20
N GLU A 529 14.32 -10.58 -16.63
CA GLU A 529 13.27 -11.39 -17.21
C GLU A 529 11.89 -10.77 -16.96
N VAL A 530 11.65 -10.24 -15.76
CA VAL A 530 10.32 -9.80 -15.33
C VAL A 530 10.21 -8.30 -15.08
N LEU A 531 11.31 -7.63 -14.73
CA LEU A 531 11.34 -6.19 -14.46
C LEU A 531 11.79 -5.38 -15.69
N VAL A 532 11.32 -4.14 -15.76
CA VAL A 532 11.67 -3.15 -16.79
C VAL A 532 13.02 -2.50 -16.47
N GLU A 533 13.30 -2.30 -15.19
CA GLU A 533 14.49 -1.63 -14.68
C GLU A 533 14.80 -2.17 -13.27
N PRO A 534 16.04 -1.98 -12.78
CA PRO A 534 16.40 -2.32 -11.41
C PRO A 534 15.46 -1.64 -10.40
N TRP A 535 14.92 -2.42 -9.46
CA TRP A 535 14.08 -1.91 -8.40
C TRP A 535 14.94 -1.49 -7.20
N VAL A 536 15.04 -0.18 -6.99
CA VAL A 536 15.77 0.42 -5.87
C VAL A 536 14.80 0.73 -4.74
N LEU A 537 14.99 0.08 -3.59
CA LEU A 537 14.17 0.31 -2.40
C LEU A 537 14.64 1.59 -1.68
N PRO A 538 13.72 2.35 -1.04
CA PRO A 538 14.10 3.43 -0.15
C PRO A 538 15.03 2.94 0.96
N THR A 539 16.07 3.72 1.26
CA THR A 539 17.00 3.43 2.36
C THR A 539 16.25 3.19 3.67
N ARG A 540 16.48 2.03 4.29
CA ARG A 540 15.91 1.70 5.59
C ARG A 540 16.94 1.98 6.67
N THR A 541 16.53 2.69 7.73
CA THR A 541 17.38 2.86 8.91
C THR A 541 16.91 1.93 10.01
N VAL A 542 17.77 1.02 10.47
CA VAL A 542 17.55 0.25 11.71
C VAL A 542 18.41 0.80 12.82
N VAL A 543 17.91 0.71 14.06
CA VAL A 543 18.56 1.29 15.24
C VAL A 543 19.11 0.20 16.13
N ARG A 544 20.28 0.46 16.71
CA ARG A 544 20.88 -0.46 17.68
C ARG A 544 19.94 -0.63 18.87
N ASN A 545 19.62 -1.88 19.19
CA ASN A 545 18.86 -2.23 20.37
C ASN A 545 19.83 -2.60 21.50
N THR A 546 19.81 -1.81 22.56
CA THR A 546 20.66 -2.02 23.75
C THR A 546 20.10 -3.04 24.73
N ASN A 547 18.85 -3.50 24.54
CA ASN A 547 18.30 -4.59 25.33
C ASN A 547 19.09 -5.88 25.04
N PRO A 548 19.71 -6.52 26.05
CA PRO A 548 20.49 -7.74 25.86
C PRO A 548 19.65 -8.91 25.32
N ASP A 549 18.34 -8.92 25.60
CA ASP A 549 17.40 -9.94 25.13
C ASP A 549 16.81 -9.63 23.75
N ALA A 550 17.05 -8.43 23.22
CA ALA A 550 16.63 -8.11 21.86
C ALA A 550 17.39 -8.98 20.88
N GLY A 551 16.70 -9.72 20.01
CA GLY A 551 17.36 -10.65 19.08
C GLY A 551 17.62 -12.04 19.66
N LEU A 552 17.01 -12.40 20.80
CA LEU A 552 16.71 -13.80 21.10
C LEU A 552 15.70 -14.30 20.06
N VAL A 553 16.20 -14.89 18.97
CA VAL A 553 15.37 -15.63 18.02
C VAL A 553 14.88 -16.87 18.76
N ARG A 554 13.58 -16.91 19.05
CA ARG A 554 12.98 -18.08 19.67
C ARG A 554 13.06 -19.21 18.66
N GLU A 555 13.52 -20.37 19.10
CA GLU A 555 13.30 -21.61 18.35
C GLU A 555 11.79 -21.74 18.07
N ARG A 556 11.44 -22.31 16.91
CA ARG A 556 10.04 -22.62 16.59
C ARG A 556 9.45 -23.43 17.73
N GLY A 557 8.39 -22.94 18.35
CA GLY A 557 7.74 -23.67 19.42
C GLY A 557 7.03 -24.93 18.89
N ASN A 558 6.80 -25.86 19.79
CA ASN A 558 6.04 -27.08 19.53
C ASN A 558 4.56 -26.73 19.25
N CYS A 559 4.03 -27.16 18.11
CA CYS A 559 2.61 -27.10 17.81
C CYS A 559 1.84 -28.22 18.53
N GLU A 560 1.50 -27.99 19.81
CA GLU A 560 0.56 -28.85 20.54
C GLU A 560 -0.76 -28.11 20.78
N VAL A 561 -1.87 -28.72 20.35
CA VAL A 561 -3.21 -28.23 20.67
C VAL A 561 -3.54 -28.66 22.09
N GLN A 562 -3.53 -27.71 23.02
CA GLN A 562 -4.04 -27.94 24.38
C GLN A 562 -5.48 -27.44 24.50
N GLU A 563 -6.42 -28.39 24.48
CA GLU A 563 -7.83 -28.17 24.78
C GLU A 563 -7.98 -27.97 26.29
N THR A 564 -8.05 -26.72 26.76
CA THR A 564 -8.20 -26.42 28.20
C THR A 564 -9.66 -26.41 28.68
N GLY A 565 -10.59 -26.97 27.89
CA GLY A 565 -12.02 -27.09 28.22
C GLY A 565 -12.82 -25.78 28.26
N HIS A 566 -12.15 -24.61 28.27
CA HIS A 566 -12.79 -23.29 28.28
C HIS A 566 -12.43 -22.41 27.07
N ALA A 567 -11.38 -22.77 26.33
CA ALA A 567 -11.03 -22.17 25.04
C ALA A 567 -10.16 -23.15 24.24
N THR A 568 -10.46 -23.29 22.95
CA THR A 568 -9.51 -23.80 21.96
C THR A 568 -8.67 -22.62 21.51
N SER A 569 -7.47 -22.43 22.04
CA SER A 569 -6.53 -21.46 21.47
C SER A 569 -5.55 -22.19 20.56
N GLN A 570 -5.56 -21.86 19.27
CA GLN A 570 -4.43 -22.10 18.36
C GLN A 570 -3.27 -21.14 18.66
N ILE A 571 -3.00 -20.85 19.93
CA ILE A 571 -1.99 -19.85 20.29
C ILE A 571 -1.03 -20.43 21.29
N ARG A 572 -0.15 -21.29 20.77
CA ARG A 572 1.30 -21.19 21.01
C ARG A 572 2.02 -21.60 19.72
N HIS A 573 2.59 -20.60 19.05
CA HIS A 573 3.70 -20.83 18.12
C HIS A 573 4.97 -21.15 18.89
#